data_AF-A0A0D7V460-F1
#
_entry.id   AF-A0A0D7V460-F1
#
_cell.length_a   1.000
_cell.length_b   1.000
_cell.length_c   1.000
_cell.angle_alpha   90.00
_cell.angle_beta   90.00
_cell.angle_gamma   90.00
#
_symmetry.space_group_name_H-M   'P 1'
#
loop_
_entity.id
_entity.type
_entity.pdbx_description
1 polymer ?
#
loop_
_entity_poly.entity_id
_entity_poly.type
_entity_poly.pdbx_seq_one_letter_code
_entity_poly.pdbx_strand_id
1 'polypeptide(L)'
;MGEVLFNQREIAPGVSNNANGAWTLVDYQFKPAHHLGAGAEYTQGRLDKSLTSRAYSAHYSWYYSPHARLQVQARRLDVDGGDSGMEVLLQWNIVLGAHSERPFLAILPMDDKM
;
A
#
# COMPACT_ATOMS: atom_id res chain seq x y z
N MET A 1 -3.26 0.51 10.47
CA MET A 1 -2.40 -0.68 10.29
C MET A 1 -1.02 -0.19 9.88
N GLY A 2 0.06 -0.81 10.33
CA GLY A 2 1.42 -0.39 9.96
C GLY A 2 2.42 -1.50 10.25
N GLU A 3 3.56 -1.43 9.58
CA GLU A 3 4.59 -2.47 9.61
C GLU A 3 5.97 -1.84 9.49
N VAL A 4 6.97 -2.48 10.10
CA VAL A 4 8.38 -2.11 10.01
C VAL A 4 9.13 -3.23 9.31
N LEU A 5 9.89 -2.88 8.29
CA LEU A 5 10.62 -3.81 7.43
C LEU A 5 12.12 -3.60 7.60
N PHE A 6 12.83 -4.67 7.92
CA PHE A 6 14.29 -4.72 8.01
C PHE A 6 14.84 -5.63 6.92
N ASN A 7 15.78 -5.14 6.10
CA ASN A 7 16.44 -5.96 5.10
C ASN A 7 17.97 -5.87 5.24
N GLN A 8 18.63 -7.03 5.34
CA GLN A 8 20.08 -7.17 5.44
C GLN A 8 20.59 -8.16 4.39
N ARG A 9 21.64 -7.79 3.65
CA ARG A 9 22.34 -8.67 2.72
C ARG A 9 23.84 -8.47 2.80
N GLU A 10 24.58 -9.58 2.87
CA GLU A 10 26.04 -9.59 2.76
C GLU A 10 26.43 -9.37 1.28
N ILE A 11 27.33 -8.42 1.04
CA ILE A 11 27.76 -8.04 -0.33
C ILE A 11 29.22 -8.45 -0.57
N ALA A 12 30.03 -8.53 0.49
CA ALA A 12 31.38 -9.10 0.51
C ALA A 12 31.66 -9.65 1.93
N PRO A 13 32.64 -10.56 2.12
CA PRO A 13 32.94 -11.13 3.43
C PRO A 13 33.21 -10.03 4.48
N GLY A 14 32.39 -9.99 5.53
CA GLY A 14 32.50 -8.99 6.61
C GLY A 14 31.90 -7.62 6.29
N VAL A 15 31.30 -7.43 5.10
CA VAL A 15 30.59 -6.21 4.71
C VAL A 15 29.10 -6.52 4.58
N SER A 16 28.36 -6.29 5.66
CA SER A 16 26.90 -6.35 5.66
C SER A 16 26.33 -4.99 5.27
N ASN A 17 25.37 -4.99 4.36
CA ASN A 17 24.62 -3.80 4.04
C ASN A 17 23.15 -3.98 4.43
N ASN A 18 22.58 -3.00 5.10
CA ASN A 18 21.23 -3.05 5.62
C ASN A 18 20.47 -1.75 5.36
N ALA A 19 19.18 -1.90 5.13
CA ALA A 19 18.23 -0.82 4.92
C ALA A 19 16.99 -1.05 5.78
N ASN A 20 16.45 0.04 6.30
CA ASN A 20 15.20 0.03 7.05
C ASN A 20 14.10 0.68 6.22
N GLY A 21 12.89 0.18 6.39
CA GLY A 21 11.68 0.83 5.92
C GLY A 21 10.58 0.73 6.96
N ALA A 22 9.65 1.67 6.92
CA ALA A 22 8.45 1.63 7.72
C ALA A 22 7.29 2.19 6.90
N TRP A 23 6.10 1.63 7.10
CA TRP A 23 4.90 2.19 6.53
C TRP A 23 3.76 2.17 7.54
N THR A 24 2.87 3.13 7.40
CA THR A 24 1.63 3.21 8.18
C THR A 24 0.50 3.64 7.27
N LEU A 25 -0.67 3.09 7.54
CA LEU A 25 -1.90 3.36 6.83
C LEU A 25 -3.04 3.52 7.83
N VAL A 26 -3.83 4.58 7.63
CA VAL A 26 -5.15 4.71 8.23
C VAL A 26 -6.16 4.59 7.11
N ASP A 27 -7.15 3.70 7.29
CA ASP A 27 -8.23 3.50 6.34
C ASP A 27 -9.56 3.54 7.10
N TYR A 28 -10.50 4.32 6.59
CA TYR A 28 -11.78 4.57 7.22
C TYR A 28 -12.93 4.33 6.24
N GLN A 29 -13.85 3.47 6.65
CA GLN A 29 -15.08 3.21 5.93
C GLN A 29 -16.16 4.23 6.34
N PHE A 30 -16.40 5.23 5.51
CA PHE A 30 -17.40 6.28 5.80
C PHE A 30 -18.81 5.94 5.30
N LYS A 31 -18.91 4.97 4.39
CA LYS A 31 -20.18 4.44 3.85
C LYS A 31 -19.96 2.96 3.46
N PRO A 32 -21.00 2.10 3.43
CA PRO A 32 -20.88 0.74 2.91
C PRO A 32 -20.12 0.71 1.57
N ALA A 33 -19.10 -0.13 1.46
CA ALA A 33 -18.23 -0.25 0.27
C ALA A 33 -17.35 0.96 -0.10
N HIS A 34 -17.37 2.06 0.66
CA HIS A 34 -16.60 3.27 0.36
C HIS A 34 -15.59 3.58 1.47
N HIS A 35 -14.33 3.62 1.08
CA HIS A 35 -13.19 3.78 1.98
C HIS A 35 -12.39 5.01 1.57
N LEU A 36 -11.92 5.74 2.58
CA LEU A 36 -10.92 6.79 2.43
C LEU A 36 -9.73 6.40 3.29
N GLY A 37 -8.53 6.45 2.73
CA GLY A 37 -7.33 6.16 3.48
C GLY A 37 -6.19 7.12 3.18
N ALA A 38 -5.24 7.14 4.11
CA ALA A 38 -4.01 7.89 4.00
C ALA A 38 -2.84 7.00 4.45
N GLY A 39 -1.72 7.13 3.75
CA GLY A 39 -0.50 6.37 4.00
C GLY A 39 0.71 7.26 4.15
N ALA A 40 1.65 6.81 4.97
CA ALA A 40 3.00 7.34 5.03
C ALA A 40 3.99 6.19 4.95
N GLU A 41 5.02 6.35 4.14
CA GLU A 41 6.06 5.38 3.91
C GLU A 41 7.42 6.06 4.08
N TYR A 42 8.37 5.32 4.65
CA TYR A 42 9.76 5.70 4.80
C TYR A 42 10.64 4.55 4.36
N THR A 43 11.68 4.83 3.58
CA THR A 43 12.69 3.84 3.18
C THR A 43 14.08 4.45 3.20
N GLN A 44 15.06 3.64 3.58
CA GLN A 44 16.49 3.99 3.51
C GLN A 44 17.13 3.37 2.27
N GLY A 45 18.05 4.12 1.66
CA GLY A 45 18.88 3.65 0.57
C GLY A 45 19.69 2.44 0.99
N ARG A 46 19.68 1.41 0.14
CA ARG A 46 20.42 0.17 0.42
C ARG A 46 21.91 0.36 0.33
N LEU A 47 22.45 1.21 -0.54
CA LEU A 47 23.90 1.40 -0.71
C LEU A 47 24.45 2.57 0.11
N ASP A 48 23.62 3.59 0.33
CA ASP A 48 23.91 4.76 1.14
C ASP A 48 22.69 5.06 2.01
N LYS A 49 22.88 4.97 3.33
CA LYS A 49 21.82 5.19 4.32
C LYS A 49 21.46 6.65 4.53
N SER A 50 22.31 7.57 4.08
CA SER A 50 22.03 9.01 4.11
C SER A 50 20.95 9.39 3.09
N LEU A 51 20.80 8.60 2.03
CA LEU A 51 19.69 8.72 1.07
C LEU A 51 18.43 8.10 1.68
N THR A 52 17.43 8.93 1.94
CA THR A 52 16.12 8.46 2.42
C THR A 52 15.03 8.85 1.45
N SER A 53 13.97 8.04 1.40
CA SER A 53 12.76 8.39 0.66
C SER A 53 11.55 8.33 1.57
N ARG A 54 10.66 9.30 1.39
CA ARG A 54 9.40 9.43 2.11
C ARG A 54 8.29 9.51 1.09
N ALA A 55 7.21 8.77 1.30
CA ALA A 55 6.02 8.92 0.50
C ALA A 55 4.81 9.17 1.39
N TYR A 56 3.92 10.05 0.93
CA TYR A 56 2.62 10.26 1.53
C TYR A 56 1.56 10.01 0.48
N SER A 57 0.52 9.28 0.85
CA SER A 57 -0.56 8.97 -0.06
C SER A 57 -1.92 9.24 0.57
N ALA A 58 -2.87 9.58 -0.28
CA ALA A 58 -4.28 9.59 0.06
C ALA A 58 -5.02 8.82 -1.04
N HIS A 59 -5.94 7.95 -0.65
CA HIS A 59 -6.71 7.15 -1.57
C HIS A 59 -8.19 7.12 -1.23
N TYR A 60 -8.99 6.97 -2.28
CA TYR A 60 -10.39 6.58 -2.18
C TYR A 60 -10.55 5.22 -2.84
N SER A 61 -11.27 4.31 -2.18
CA SER A 61 -11.61 3.00 -2.72
C SER A 61 -13.12 2.78 -2.72
N TRP A 62 -13.62 2.26 -3.83
CA TRP A 62 -15.00 1.83 -4.00
C TRP A 62 -15.05 0.35 -4.36
N TYR A 63 -15.67 -0.43 -3.48
CA TYR A 63 -15.89 -1.86 -3.66
C TYR A 63 -17.28 -2.11 -4.26
N TYR A 64 -17.42 -1.93 -5.56
CA TYR A 64 -18.71 -2.06 -6.24
C TYR A 64 -19.19 -3.51 -6.38
N SER A 65 -18.35 -4.49 -6.02
CA SER A 65 -18.70 -5.89 -5.85
C SER A 65 -17.77 -6.53 -4.79
N PRO A 66 -18.15 -7.66 -4.17
CA PRO A 66 -17.25 -8.41 -3.27
C PRO A 66 -15.91 -8.81 -3.90
N HIS A 67 -15.83 -8.84 -5.23
CA HIS A 67 -14.69 -9.27 -6.03
C HIS A 67 -14.12 -8.17 -6.92
N ALA A 68 -14.57 -6.93 -6.75
CA ALA A 68 -14.20 -5.85 -7.62
C ALA A 68 -14.04 -4.52 -6.88
N ARG A 69 -12.94 -3.83 -7.16
CA ARG A 69 -12.54 -2.59 -6.49
C ARG A 69 -12.01 -1.59 -7.50
N LEU A 70 -12.47 -0.36 -7.38
CA LEU A 70 -11.88 0.80 -8.04
C LEU A 70 -11.21 1.67 -6.98
N GLN A 71 -9.93 2.00 -7.17
CA GLN A 71 -9.17 2.83 -6.25
C GLN A 71 -8.48 3.96 -7.01
N VAL A 72 -8.59 5.17 -6.49
CA VAL A 72 -7.83 6.34 -6.93
C VAL A 72 -6.91 6.74 -5.80
N GLN A 73 -5.62 6.92 -6.10
CA GLN A 73 -4.62 7.33 -5.13
C GLN A 73 -3.82 8.51 -5.67
N ALA A 74 -3.64 9.53 -4.83
CA ALA A 74 -2.63 10.56 -5.03
C ALA A 74 -1.47 10.26 -4.09
N ARG A 75 -0.24 10.28 -4.61
CA ARG A 75 0.98 9.99 -3.84
C ARG A 75 2.02 11.08 -4.10
N ARG A 76 2.58 11.63 -3.04
CA ARG A 76 3.75 12.50 -3.08
C ARG A 76 4.96 11.67 -2.67
N LEU A 77 5.96 11.61 -3.54
CA LEU A 77 7.25 10.96 -3.26
C LEU A 77 8.33 12.04 -3.11
N ASP A 78 9.10 11.93 -2.05
CA ASP A 78 10.26 12.76 -1.76
C ASP A 78 11.49 11.87 -1.54
N VAL A 79 12.63 12.27 -2.10
CA VAL A 79 13.89 11.53 -2.05
C VAL A 79 15.00 12.52 -1.72
N ASP A 80 15.68 12.31 -0.60
CA ASP A 80 16.82 13.16 -0.22
C ASP A 80 17.91 13.09 -1.29
N GLY A 81 18.30 14.24 -1.84
CA GLY A 81 19.31 14.34 -2.89
C GLY A 81 18.87 13.88 -4.28
N GLY A 82 17.56 13.66 -4.50
CA GLY A 82 16.99 13.26 -5.78
C GLY A 82 15.76 14.07 -6.19
N ASP A 83 15.05 13.58 -7.21
CA ASP A 83 13.80 14.18 -7.66
C ASP A 83 12.65 13.87 -6.71
N SER A 84 11.77 14.86 -6.54
CA SER A 84 10.52 14.69 -5.83
C SER A 84 9.37 14.79 -6.83
N GLY A 85 8.39 13.88 -6.76
CA GLY A 85 7.26 13.81 -7.69
C GLY A 85 5.89 13.74 -7.02
N MET A 86 4.85 14.07 -7.78
CA MET A 86 3.47 13.73 -7.44
C MET A 86 2.95 12.75 -8.48
N GLU A 87 2.36 11.67 -8.00
CA GLU A 87 1.82 10.57 -8.79
C GLU A 87 0.32 10.48 -8.53
N VAL A 88 -0.45 10.25 -9.60
CA VAL A 88 -1.87 9.90 -9.50
C VAL A 88 -2.02 8.53 -10.12
N LEU A 89 -2.52 7.59 -9.32
CA LEU A 89 -2.72 6.20 -9.73
C LEU A 89 -4.21 5.89 -9.74
N LEU A 90 -4.65 5.30 -10.84
CA LEU A 90 -5.96 4.66 -10.96
C LEU A 90 -5.73 3.14 -10.97
N GLN A 91 -6.31 2.43 -10.01
CA GLN A 91 -6.24 0.99 -9.91
C GLN A 91 -7.63 0.40 -10.06
N TRP A 92 -7.80 -0.45 -11.06
CA TRP A 92 -9.01 -1.21 -11.28
C TRP A 92 -8.72 -2.69 -11.08
N ASN A 93 -9.26 -3.26 -10.00
CA ASN A 93 -9.07 -4.66 -9.64
C ASN A 93 -10.36 -5.43 -9.87
N ILE A 94 -10.29 -6.49 -10.66
CA ILE A 94 -11.40 -7.42 -10.93
C ILE A 94 -10.86 -8.83 -10.78
N VAL A 95 -11.50 -9.65 -9.93
CA VAL A 95 -11.20 -11.08 -9.88
C VAL A 95 -12.10 -11.81 -10.87
N LEU A 96 -11.49 -12.46 -11.86
CA LEU A 96 -12.19 -13.20 -12.91
C LEU A 96 -12.28 -14.69 -12.52
N GLY A 97 -13.29 -15.05 -11.72
CA GLY A 97 -13.61 -16.44 -11.36
C GLY A 97 -13.71 -16.68 -9.85
N ALA A 98 -14.70 -17.48 -9.43
CA ALA A 98 -14.95 -17.84 -8.04
C ALA A 98 -13.95 -18.91 -7.54
N HIS A 99 -12.66 -18.59 -7.53
CA HIS A 99 -11.68 -19.48 -6.90
C HIS A 99 -11.57 -19.16 -5.41
N SER A 100 -12.47 -19.68 -4.58
CA SER A 100 -12.27 -19.87 -3.13
C SER A 100 -11.74 -18.66 -2.32
N GLU A 101 -11.73 -17.45 -2.86
CA GLU A 101 -11.08 -16.29 -2.27
C GLU A 101 -12.07 -15.57 -1.35
N ARG A 102 -11.61 -15.27 -0.14
CA ARG A 102 -12.40 -14.49 0.81
C ARG A 102 -12.65 -13.10 0.20
N PRO A 103 -13.88 -12.59 0.29
CA PRO A 103 -14.22 -11.31 -0.33
C PRO A 103 -13.34 -10.19 0.22
N PHE A 104 -13.03 -9.19 -0.61
CA PHE A 104 -12.21 -8.04 -0.18
C PHE A 104 -12.82 -7.29 1.01
N LEU A 105 -14.15 -7.30 1.10
CA LEU A 105 -14.94 -6.98 2.28
C LEU A 105 -16.20 -7.86 2.26
N ALA A 106 -16.63 -8.34 3.42
CA ALA A 106 -17.97 -8.92 3.57
C ALA A 106 -19.00 -7.78 3.57
N ILE A 107 -19.31 -7.23 2.39
CA ILE A 107 -20.14 -6.03 2.24
C ILE A 107 -21.64 -6.34 2.39
N LEU A 108 -22.03 -7.62 2.33
CA LEU A 108 -23.43 -8.05 2.43
C LEU A 108 -23.55 -9.21 3.43
N PRO A 109 -24.65 -9.31 4.21
CA PRO A 109 -25.00 -10.59 4.80
C PRO A 109 -25.06 -11.61 3.67
N MET A 110 -24.30 -12.70 3.80
CA MET A 110 -24.54 -13.84 2.93
C MET A 110 -25.95 -14.32 3.26
N ASP A 111 -26.86 -14.15 2.31
CA ASP A 111 -28.16 -14.80 2.40
C ASP A 111 -27.87 -16.30 2.23
N ASP A 112 -27.75 -17.01 3.36
CA ASP A 112 -27.52 -18.46 3.47
C ASP A 112 -28.76 -19.24 2.97
N LYS A 113 -29.17 -18.99 1.73
CA LYS A 113 -30.24 -19.73 1.06
C LYS A 113 -29.96 -19.86 -0.43
N MET A 114 -29.13 -20.84 -0.79
CA MET A 114 -29.43 -21.81 -1.86
C MET A 114 -28.87 -23.17 -1.47
#